data_AF-A0A7Y1VMV1-F1
#
_entry.id   AF-A0A7Y1VMV1-F1
#
_cell.length_a   1.000
_cell.length_b   1.000
_cell.length_c   1.000
_cell.angle_alpha   90.00
_cell.angle_beta   90.00
_cell.angle_gamma   90.00
#
_symmetry.space_group_name_H-M   'P 1'
#
loop_
_entity.id
_entity.type
_entity.pdbx_description
1 polymer ?
#
loop_
_entity_poly.entity_id
_entity_poly.type
_entity_poly.pdbx_seq_one_letter_code
_entity_poly.pdbx_strand_id
1 'polypeptide(L)'
;MSKEIIELTEDLSSSELYSEDLAPVKPGNRTWSMWDLTAIWVGMAVCIPTYLLASYMIGAGMSWKESLIIIFLANLIITIPMVLNGHAGVKYGVPFPVLGRSSFGIHGINIPSLVRAIVACGWFGIQTWIGGLAFYAIACAISGVDPSAGLSFGKFAGFALFWLMNMYFIWKGTESIKFLEEYSAPILILMGVLLIIWGTV
;
A
#
# COMPACT_ATOMS: atom_id res chain seq x y z
N MET A 1 -1.60 -13.07 -22.59
CA MET A 1 -2.10 -11.89 -21.85
C MET A 1 -2.03 -10.57 -22.65
N SER A 2 -1.38 -10.49 -23.83
CA SER A 2 -1.30 -9.20 -24.58
C SER A 2 -2.51 -8.87 -25.47
N LYS A 3 -3.43 -9.82 -25.73
CA LYS A 3 -4.56 -9.60 -26.65
C LYS A 3 -5.70 -8.73 -26.09
N GLU A 4 -5.69 -8.40 -24.80
CA GLU A 4 -6.76 -7.60 -24.16
C GLU A 4 -6.36 -6.15 -23.88
N ILE A 5 -5.09 -5.79 -24.04
CA ILE A 5 -4.60 -4.44 -23.80
C ILE A 5 -5.07 -3.54 -24.95
N ILE A 6 -5.82 -2.49 -24.62
CA ILE A 6 -6.30 -1.51 -25.59
C ILE A 6 -5.38 -0.31 -25.54
N GLU A 7 -4.76 -0.01 -26.69
CA GLU A 7 -3.90 1.16 -26.85
C GLU A 7 -4.72 2.35 -27.37
N LEU A 8 -4.39 3.53 -26.87
CA LEU A 8 -4.94 4.77 -27.40
C LEU A 8 -4.25 5.07 -28.73
N THR A 9 -5.02 5.04 -29.82
CA THR A 9 -4.55 5.32 -31.19
C THR A 9 -4.66 6.80 -31.58
N GLU A 10 -5.49 7.56 -30.86
CA GLU A 10 -5.72 8.99 -31.11
C GLU A 10 -4.75 9.85 -30.31
N ASP A 11 -4.24 10.91 -30.95
CA ASP A 11 -3.44 11.92 -30.25
C ASP A 11 -4.35 12.88 -29.50
N LEU A 12 -4.32 12.78 -28.17
CA LEU A 12 -5.09 13.63 -27.26
C LEU A 12 -4.23 14.72 -26.61
N SER A 13 -2.98 14.92 -27.05
CA SER A 13 -2.07 15.93 -26.49
C SER A 13 -2.61 17.36 -26.56
N SER A 14 -3.50 17.65 -27.52
CA SER A 14 -4.17 18.95 -27.66
C SER A 14 -5.41 19.13 -26.78
N SER A 15 -5.81 18.12 -26.01
CA SER A 15 -6.99 18.17 -25.15
C SER A 15 -6.70 18.92 -23.84
N GLU A 16 -7.62 19.79 -23.42
CA GLU A 16 -7.52 20.49 -22.13
C GLU A 16 -7.50 19.54 -20.92
N LEU A 17 -7.92 18.29 -21.11
CA LEU A 17 -7.96 17.26 -20.07
C LEU A 17 -6.76 16.32 -20.08
N TYR A 18 -5.79 16.56 -20.98
CA TYR A 18 -4.56 15.79 -21.08
C TYR A 18 -3.53 16.28 -20.08
N SER A 19 -2.91 15.33 -19.38
CA SER A 19 -1.72 15.53 -18.57
C SER A 19 -0.86 14.29 -18.72
N GLU A 20 0.47 14.45 -18.76
CA GLU A 20 1.39 13.30 -18.87
C GLU A 20 1.18 12.28 -17.74
N ASP A 21 0.90 12.75 -16.52
CA ASP A 21 0.61 11.91 -15.35
C ASP A 21 -0.73 11.14 -15.45
N LEU A 22 -1.65 11.63 -16.28
CA LEU A 22 -2.98 11.04 -16.50
C LEU A 22 -3.08 10.25 -17.81
N ALA A 23 -2.03 10.30 -18.63
CA ALA A 23 -2.01 9.67 -19.93
C ALA A 23 -2.03 8.14 -19.80
N PRO A 24 -2.67 7.41 -20.73
CA PRO A 24 -2.62 5.95 -20.75
C PRO A 24 -1.18 5.43 -20.87
N VAL A 25 -0.83 4.44 -20.05
CA VAL A 25 0.49 3.80 -20.13
C VAL A 25 0.58 2.92 -21.37
N LYS A 26 1.45 3.33 -22.32
CA LYS A 26 1.75 2.59 -23.55
C LYS A 26 2.26 1.17 -23.27
N PRO A 27 1.96 0.18 -24.12
CA PRO A 27 2.37 -1.21 -23.90
C PRO A 27 3.87 -1.39 -23.62
N GLY A 28 4.73 -0.65 -24.34
CA GLY A 28 6.19 -0.71 -24.17
C GLY A 28 6.71 -0.14 -22.85
N ASN A 29 5.91 0.67 -22.15
CA ASN A 29 6.27 1.28 -20.86
C ASN A 29 5.66 0.52 -19.67
N ARG A 30 5.01 -0.63 -19.91
CA ARG A 30 4.45 -1.47 -18.85
C ARG A 30 5.53 -2.40 -18.31
N THR A 31 6.29 -1.89 -17.34
CA THR A 31 7.43 -2.60 -16.72
C THR A 31 7.02 -3.60 -15.64
N TRP A 32 5.75 -3.61 -15.22
CA TRP A 32 5.26 -4.41 -14.09
C TRP A 32 4.89 -5.83 -14.52
N SER A 33 5.60 -6.80 -13.96
CA SER A 33 5.40 -8.23 -14.13
C SER A 33 4.36 -8.78 -13.15
N MET A 34 3.93 -10.04 -13.35
CA MET A 34 3.08 -10.75 -12.39
C MET A 34 3.75 -10.87 -11.01
N TRP A 35 5.07 -11.03 -10.98
CA TRP A 35 5.82 -11.13 -9.73
C TRP A 35 5.75 -9.82 -8.94
N ASP A 36 5.94 -8.70 -9.62
CA ASP A 36 5.95 -7.37 -9.02
C ASP A 36 4.56 -7.05 -8.43
N LEU A 37 3.50 -7.44 -9.15
CA LEU A 37 2.14 -7.36 -8.62
C LEU A 37 1.98 -8.24 -7.37
N THR A 38 2.38 -9.51 -7.42
CA THR A 38 2.31 -10.41 -6.26
C THR A 38 3.12 -9.89 -5.06
N ALA A 39 4.31 -9.31 -5.29
CA ALA A 39 5.13 -8.71 -4.25
C ALA A 39 4.40 -7.56 -3.55
N ILE A 40 3.76 -6.65 -4.30
CA ILE A 40 2.91 -5.60 -3.70
C ILE A 40 1.79 -6.20 -2.87
N TRP A 41 1.12 -7.26 -3.36
CA TRP A 41 0.04 -7.91 -2.61
C TRP A 41 0.52 -8.45 -1.26
N VAL A 42 1.70 -9.08 -1.24
CA VAL A 42 2.33 -9.53 0.00
C VAL A 42 2.66 -8.33 0.90
N GLY A 43 3.26 -7.27 0.37
CA GLY A 43 3.57 -6.05 1.12
C GLY A 43 2.34 -5.38 1.73
N MET A 44 1.22 -5.34 1.00
CA MET A 44 -0.05 -4.81 1.50
C MET A 44 -0.70 -5.70 2.57
N ALA A 45 -0.59 -7.02 2.44
CA ALA A 45 -1.15 -7.97 3.40
C ALA A 45 -0.37 -7.98 4.71
N VAL A 46 0.97 -7.92 4.61
CA VAL A 46 1.88 -7.94 5.76
C VAL A 46 2.10 -6.53 6.28
N CYS A 47 1.13 -6.04 7.05
CA CYS A 47 1.21 -4.74 7.69
C CYS A 47 0.76 -4.77 9.15
N ILE A 48 1.24 -3.80 9.94
CA ILE A 48 0.96 -3.70 11.38
C ILE A 48 -0.54 -3.60 11.70
N PRO A 49 -1.38 -2.86 10.95
CA PRO A 49 -2.82 -2.84 11.18
C PRO A 49 -3.48 -4.22 11.13
N THR A 50 -3.03 -5.12 10.25
CA THR A 50 -3.55 -6.50 10.18
C THR A 50 -3.25 -7.27 11.47
N TYR A 51 -2.04 -7.10 12.02
CA TYR A 51 -1.67 -7.72 13.29
C TYR A 51 -2.45 -7.14 14.47
N LEU A 52 -2.65 -5.82 14.49
CA LEU A 52 -3.47 -5.16 15.49
C LEU A 52 -4.92 -5.64 15.43
N LEU A 53 -5.49 -5.77 14.23
CA LEU A 53 -6.84 -6.30 14.05
C LEU A 53 -6.98 -7.70 14.66
N ALA A 54 -6.06 -8.61 14.33
CA ALA A 54 -6.05 -9.95 14.91
C ALA A 54 -5.88 -9.92 16.44
N SER A 55 -4.98 -9.08 16.95
CA SER A 55 -4.76 -8.90 18.39
C SER A 55 -6.01 -8.38 19.10
N TYR A 56 -6.73 -7.42 18.52
CA TYR A 56 -7.97 -6.90 19.08
C TYR A 56 -9.09 -7.92 19.08
N MET A 57 -9.23 -8.75 18.03
CA MET A 57 -10.22 -9.82 17.99
C MET A 57 -9.99 -10.86 19.09
N ILE A 58 -8.73 -11.27 19.27
CA ILE A 58 -8.34 -12.21 20.34
C ILE A 58 -8.56 -11.57 21.71
N GLY A 59 -8.16 -10.31 21.87
CA GLY A 59 -8.38 -9.54 23.11
C GLY A 59 -9.86 -9.35 23.46
N ALA A 60 -10.74 -9.33 22.46
CA ALA A 60 -12.19 -9.27 22.64
C ALA A 60 -12.82 -10.64 23.01
N GLY A 61 -12.01 -11.70 23.12
CA GLY A 61 -12.44 -13.03 23.56
C GLY A 61 -12.60 -14.07 22.45
N MET A 62 -12.25 -13.76 21.19
CA MET A 62 -12.24 -14.75 20.12
C MET A 62 -11.02 -15.67 20.22
N SER A 63 -11.19 -16.94 19.82
CA SER A 63 -10.06 -17.82 19.61
C SER A 63 -9.17 -17.32 18.46
N TRP A 64 -7.87 -17.63 18.52
CA TRP A 64 -6.95 -17.32 17.42
C TRP A 64 -7.38 -17.99 16.11
N LYS A 65 -8.00 -19.19 16.18
CA LYS A 65 -8.52 -19.91 15.02
C LYS A 65 -9.71 -19.19 14.39
N GLU A 66 -10.65 -18.73 15.21
CA GLU A 66 -11.84 -18.00 14.77
C GLU A 66 -11.43 -16.67 14.12
N SER A 67 -10.51 -15.95 14.76
CA SER A 67 -9.97 -14.68 14.25
C SER A 67 -9.33 -14.86 12.88
N LEU A 68 -8.50 -15.89 12.72
CA LEU A 68 -7.84 -16.20 11.45
C LEU A 68 -8.85 -16.54 10.34
N ILE A 69 -9.85 -17.38 10.63
CA ILE A 69 -10.88 -17.78 9.67
C ILE A 69 -11.70 -16.56 9.22
N ILE A 70 -12.11 -15.70 10.16
CA ILE A 70 -12.89 -14.50 9.84
C ILE A 70 -12.08 -13.53 8.98
N ILE A 71 -10.81 -13.27 9.33
CA ILE A 71 -9.93 -12.41 8.54
C ILE A 71 -9.74 -12.98 7.13
N PHE A 72 -9.53 -14.29 7.01
CA PHE A 72 -9.38 -14.96 5.71
C PHE A 72 -10.64 -14.81 4.84
N LEU A 73 -11.83 -15.10 5.41
CA LEU A 73 -13.10 -14.97 4.69
C LEU A 73 -13.39 -13.52 4.27
N ALA A 74 -13.12 -12.56 5.16
CA ALA A 74 -13.28 -11.14 4.85
C ALA A 74 -12.39 -10.71 3.66
N ASN A 75 -11.12 -11.13 3.65
CA ASN A 75 -10.22 -10.84 2.54
C ASN A 75 -10.68 -11.50 1.24
N LEU A 76 -11.19 -12.73 1.29
CA LEU A 76 -11.70 -13.44 0.12
C LEU A 76 -12.91 -12.71 -0.50
N ILE A 77 -13.84 -12.22 0.33
CA ILE A 77 -14.99 -11.44 -0.11
C ILE A 77 -14.54 -10.11 -0.74
N ILE A 78 -13.60 -9.39 -0.11
CA ILE A 78 -13.12 -8.08 -0.59
C ILE A 78 -12.28 -8.19 -1.86
N THR A 79 -11.59 -9.32 -2.06
CA THR A 79 -10.75 -9.54 -3.25
C THR A 79 -11.57 -9.52 -4.54
N ILE A 80 -12.80 -10.00 -4.52
CA ILE A 80 -13.68 -10.06 -5.70
C ILE A 80 -13.92 -8.67 -6.31
N PRO A 81 -14.55 -7.71 -5.61
CA PRO A 81 -14.77 -6.37 -6.16
C PRO A 81 -13.45 -5.64 -6.45
N MET A 82 -12.39 -5.91 -5.69
CA MET A 82 -11.09 -5.29 -5.91
C MET A 82 -10.46 -5.71 -7.26
N VAL A 83 -10.49 -7.01 -7.60
CA VAL A 83 -10.03 -7.50 -8.90
C VAL A 83 -10.90 -6.97 -10.05
N LEU A 84 -12.22 -6.92 -9.86
CA LEU A 84 -13.14 -6.35 -10.86
C LEU A 84 -12.84 -4.87 -11.13
N ASN A 85 -12.56 -4.08 -10.10
CA ASN A 85 -12.16 -2.69 -10.25
C ASN A 85 -10.77 -2.55 -10.90
N GLY A 86 -9.82 -3.41 -10.55
CA GLY A 86 -8.47 -3.41 -11.10
C GLY A 86 -8.41 -3.76 -12.59
N HIS A 87 -9.33 -4.58 -13.09
CA HIS A 87 -9.34 -5.03 -14.48
C HIS A 87 -9.38 -3.86 -15.48
N ALA A 88 -10.23 -2.86 -15.25
CA ALA A 88 -10.31 -1.69 -16.13
C ALA A 88 -8.99 -0.89 -16.18
N GLY A 89 -8.33 -0.72 -15.02
CA GLY A 89 -7.04 -0.04 -14.92
C GLY A 89 -5.94 -0.76 -15.71
N VAL A 90 -5.88 -2.09 -15.59
CA VAL A 90 -4.88 -2.89 -16.33
C VAL A 90 -5.17 -2.93 -17.83
N LYS A 91 -6.45 -3.03 -18.21
CA LYS A 91 -6.87 -3.11 -19.61
C LYS A 91 -6.54 -1.85 -20.40
N TYR A 92 -6.91 -0.69 -19.85
CA TYR A 92 -6.76 0.61 -20.52
C TYR A 92 -5.50 1.37 -20.12
N GLY A 93 -4.82 0.98 -19.04
CA GLY A 93 -3.60 1.63 -18.57
C GLY A 93 -3.83 3.06 -18.06
N VAL A 94 -5.05 3.39 -17.63
CA VAL A 94 -5.42 4.73 -17.15
C VAL A 94 -5.68 4.75 -15.64
N PRO A 95 -5.41 5.89 -14.97
CA PRO A 95 -5.63 6.01 -13.54
C PRO A 95 -7.12 6.15 -13.18
N PHE A 96 -7.45 5.90 -11.91
CA PHE A 96 -8.82 5.95 -11.39
C PHE A 96 -9.57 7.26 -11.72
N PRO A 97 -8.99 8.46 -11.60
CA PRO A 97 -9.69 9.71 -11.92
C PRO A 97 -10.06 9.84 -13.41
N VAL A 98 -9.39 9.11 -14.31
CA VAL A 98 -9.73 9.07 -15.74
C VAL A 98 -10.85 8.05 -15.97
N LEU A 99 -10.73 6.85 -15.40
CA LEU A 99 -11.76 5.80 -15.50
C LEU A 99 -13.12 6.27 -14.96
N GLY A 100 -13.11 6.93 -13.80
CA GLY A 100 -14.33 7.35 -13.14
C GLY A 100 -15.06 8.50 -13.85
N ARG A 101 -14.45 9.15 -14.86
CA ARG A 101 -15.16 10.11 -15.74
C ARG A 101 -16.33 9.45 -16.48
N SER A 102 -16.25 8.15 -16.74
CA SER A 102 -17.33 7.37 -17.38
C SER A 102 -18.57 7.23 -16.49
N SER A 103 -18.41 7.27 -15.16
CA SER A 103 -19.51 7.10 -14.21
C SER A 103 -19.98 8.41 -13.58
N PHE A 104 -19.05 9.32 -13.27
CA PHE A 104 -19.34 10.57 -12.53
C PHE A 104 -19.25 11.83 -13.41
N GLY A 105 -18.86 11.68 -14.68
CA GLY A 105 -18.57 12.81 -15.57
C GLY A 105 -17.21 13.47 -15.29
N ILE A 106 -16.86 14.45 -16.13
CA ILE A 106 -15.55 15.13 -16.11
C ILE A 106 -15.31 15.92 -14.83
N HIS A 107 -16.34 16.61 -14.32
CA HIS A 107 -16.25 17.42 -13.11
C HIS A 107 -16.61 16.64 -11.84
N GLY A 108 -17.55 15.69 -11.94
CA GLY A 108 -18.05 14.94 -10.78
C GLY A 108 -17.03 13.95 -10.21
N ILE A 109 -16.11 13.43 -11.02
CA ILE A 109 -15.03 12.51 -10.58
C ILE A 109 -14.05 13.14 -9.60
N ASN A 110 -13.99 14.47 -9.52
CA ASN A 110 -13.09 15.17 -8.60
C ASN A 110 -13.45 14.90 -7.13
N ILE A 111 -14.74 14.78 -6.81
CA ILE A 111 -15.21 14.50 -5.45
C ILE A 111 -14.71 13.12 -4.95
N PRO A 112 -15.02 11.99 -5.60
CA PRO A 112 -14.54 10.68 -5.15
C PRO A 112 -13.01 10.57 -5.23
N SER A 113 -12.36 11.23 -6.19
CA SER A 113 -10.89 11.27 -6.26
C SER A 113 -10.28 11.99 -5.05
N LEU A 114 -10.86 13.11 -4.63
CA LEU A 114 -10.41 13.86 -3.46
C LEU A 114 -10.65 13.09 -2.17
N VAL A 115 -11.83 12.47 -2.01
CA VAL A 115 -12.13 11.62 -0.85
C VAL A 115 -11.12 10.48 -0.74
N ARG A 116 -10.82 9.81 -1.86
CA ARG A 116 -9.79 8.76 -1.92
C ARG A 116 -8.42 9.31 -1.53
N ALA A 117 -8.05 10.49 -2.00
CA ALA A 117 -6.77 11.12 -1.66
C ALA A 117 -6.67 11.43 -0.16
N ILE A 118 -7.72 11.97 0.45
CA ILE A 118 -7.76 12.26 1.90
C ILE A 118 -7.58 11.00 2.73
N VAL A 119 -8.29 9.92 2.37
CA VAL A 119 -8.16 8.62 3.05
C VAL A 119 -6.74 8.07 2.90
N ALA A 120 -6.14 8.18 1.71
CA ALA A 120 -4.76 7.78 1.49
C ALA A 120 -3.77 8.59 2.35
N CYS A 121 -3.96 9.90 2.47
CA CYS A 121 -3.15 10.74 3.36
C CYS A 121 -3.28 10.34 4.83
N GLY A 122 -4.50 10.02 5.29
CA GLY A 122 -4.73 9.52 6.65
C GLY A 122 -3.99 8.22 6.93
N TRP A 123 -4.10 7.25 6.02
CA TRP A 123 -3.37 5.98 6.11
C TRP A 123 -1.86 6.16 6.05
N PHE A 124 -1.36 7.03 5.16
CA PHE A 124 0.05 7.37 5.10
C PHE A 124 0.57 7.92 6.43
N GLY A 125 -0.19 8.82 7.07
CA GLY A 125 0.15 9.36 8.40
C GLY A 125 0.24 8.27 9.47
N ILE A 126 -0.74 7.37 9.54
CA ILE A 126 -0.77 6.26 10.51
C ILE A 126 0.42 5.32 10.29
N GLN A 127 0.69 4.92 9.04
CA GLN A 127 1.79 4.00 8.74
C GLN A 127 3.16 4.66 8.99
N THR A 128 3.29 5.96 8.69
CA THR A 128 4.51 6.70 8.98
C THR A 128 4.75 6.82 10.48
N TRP A 129 3.69 7.00 11.28
CA TRP A 129 3.76 6.99 12.74
C TRP A 129 4.25 5.65 13.27
N ILE A 130 3.64 4.55 12.83
CA ILE A 130 4.03 3.20 13.25
C ILE A 130 5.47 2.89 12.84
N GLY A 131 5.89 3.25 11.62
CA GLY A 131 7.28 3.11 11.18
C GLY A 131 8.24 3.95 12.01
N GLY A 132 7.86 5.19 12.34
CA GLY A 132 8.64 6.06 13.24
C GLY A 132 8.81 5.49 14.65
N LEU A 133 7.78 4.83 15.20
CA LEU A 133 7.88 4.10 16.47
C LEU A 133 8.87 2.94 16.39
N ALA A 134 8.93 2.22 15.25
CA ALA A 134 9.92 1.17 15.05
C ALA A 134 11.35 1.72 15.05
N PHE A 135 11.60 2.85 14.36
CA PHE A 135 12.90 3.52 14.39
C PHE A 135 13.30 3.98 15.80
N TYR A 136 12.35 4.54 16.56
CA TYR A 136 12.58 4.93 17.95
C TYR A 136 12.91 3.72 18.83
N ALA A 137 12.19 2.60 18.67
CA ALA A 137 12.45 1.37 19.40
C ALA A 137 13.85 0.80 19.12
N ILE A 138 14.27 0.81 17.85
CA ILE A 138 15.64 0.40 17.44
C ILE A 138 16.69 1.30 18.09
N ALA A 139 16.48 2.63 18.06
CA ALA A 139 17.42 3.57 18.67
C ALA A 139 17.56 3.37 20.20
N CYS A 140 16.44 3.09 20.88
CA CYS A 140 16.42 2.76 22.31
C CYS A 140 17.17 1.47 22.61
N ALA A 141 16.93 0.41 21.82
CA ALA A 141 17.60 -0.87 21.95
C ALA A 141 19.12 -0.77 21.78
N ILE A 142 19.59 0.04 20.83
CA ILE A 142 21.03 0.27 20.60
C ILE A 142 21.65 1.09 21.75
N SER A 143 20.91 2.08 22.26
CA SER A 143 21.41 3.00 23.30
C SER A 143 21.30 2.42 24.72
N GLY A 144 20.64 1.27 24.89
CA GLY A 144 20.38 0.66 26.20
C GLY A 144 19.40 1.46 27.07
N VAL A 145 18.59 2.33 26.47
CA VAL A 145 17.61 3.18 27.19
C VAL A 145 16.23 2.58 27.01
N ASP A 146 15.45 2.51 28.10
CA ASP A 146 14.07 2.01 28.02
C ASP A 146 13.18 2.96 27.20
N PRO A 147 12.39 2.43 26.24
CA PRO A 147 11.45 3.24 25.49
C PRO A 147 10.43 3.92 26.42
N SER A 148 10.26 5.24 26.29
CA SER A 148 9.31 5.97 27.11
C SER A 148 7.87 5.52 26.82
N ALA A 149 7.07 5.20 27.85
CA ALA A 149 5.66 4.85 27.70
C ALA A 149 4.83 6.02 27.14
N GLY A 150 5.13 7.25 27.56
CA GLY A 150 4.45 8.48 27.11
C GLY A 150 4.87 8.98 25.73
N LEU A 151 4.28 10.10 25.32
CA LEU A 151 4.71 10.83 24.14
C LEU A 151 6.08 11.46 24.42
N SER A 152 7.07 11.19 23.57
CA SER A 152 8.44 11.67 23.74
C SER A 152 8.94 12.31 22.46
N PHE A 153 9.84 13.28 22.61
CA PHE A 153 10.55 13.89 21.49
C PHE A 153 11.24 12.83 20.61
N GLY A 154 11.76 11.75 21.21
CA GLY A 154 12.37 10.66 20.46
C GLY A 154 11.42 9.95 19.49
N LYS A 155 10.13 9.81 19.84
CA LYS A 155 9.11 9.24 18.94
C LYS A 155 8.81 10.18 17.76
N PHE A 156 8.75 11.48 18.01
CA PHE A 156 8.60 12.48 16.94
C PHE A 156 9.83 12.58 16.03
N ALA A 157 11.03 12.45 16.59
CA ALA A 157 12.26 12.39 15.81
C ALA A 157 12.29 11.12 14.92
N GLY A 158 11.89 9.97 15.46
CA GLY A 158 11.74 8.74 14.69
C GLY A 158 10.70 8.87 13.56
N PHE A 159 9.56 9.49 13.85
CA PHE A 159 8.54 9.82 12.84
C PHE A 159 9.10 10.72 11.73
N ALA A 160 9.77 11.82 12.09
CA ALA A 160 10.31 12.76 11.11
C ALA A 160 11.38 12.09 10.22
N LEU A 161 12.25 11.27 10.81
CA LEU A 161 13.26 10.51 10.07
C LEU A 161 12.62 9.53 9.08
N PHE A 162 11.64 8.75 9.54
CA PHE A 162 10.94 7.78 8.70
C PHE A 162 10.14 8.47 7.59
N TRP A 163 9.50 9.60 7.91
CA TRP A 163 8.79 10.43 6.95
C TRP A 163 9.71 10.97 5.85
N LEU A 164 10.87 11.53 6.22
CA LEU A 164 11.86 12.04 5.26
C LEU A 164 12.37 10.93 4.34
N MET A 165 12.58 9.72 4.87
CA MET A 165 12.96 8.56 4.06
C MET A 165 11.87 8.20 3.05
N ASN A 166 10.59 8.18 3.45
CA ASN A 166 9.48 7.95 2.52
C ASN A 166 9.43 9.03 1.43
N MET A 167 9.61 10.30 1.78
CA MET A 167 9.65 11.40 0.80
C MET A 167 10.79 11.24 -0.20
N TYR A 168 11.97 10.81 0.24
CA TYR A 168 13.11 10.54 -0.64
C TYR A 168 12.80 9.46 -1.69
N PHE A 169 12.18 8.35 -1.28
CA PHE A 169 11.79 7.29 -2.21
C PHE A 169 10.67 7.71 -3.15
N ILE A 170 9.68 8.48 -2.66
CA ILE A 170 8.61 9.02 -3.50
C ILE A 170 9.18 9.97 -4.56
N TRP A 171 10.17 10.81 -4.21
CA TRP A 171 10.79 11.73 -5.16
C TRP A 171 11.57 11.02 -6.28
N LYS A 172 12.14 9.84 -6.02
CA LYS A 172 12.77 9.01 -7.04
C LYS A 172 11.79 8.26 -7.95
N GLY A 173 10.49 8.39 -7.74
CA GLY A 173 9.44 7.83 -8.59
C GLY A 173 9.09 6.37 -8.29
N THR A 174 8.13 5.86 -9.06
CA THR A 174 7.44 4.58 -8.84
C THR A 174 8.35 3.36 -8.97
N GLU A 175 9.40 3.42 -9.79
CA GLU A 175 10.40 2.34 -9.92
C GLU A 175 11.19 2.10 -8.63
N SER A 176 11.40 3.15 -7.81
CA SER A 176 12.05 2.97 -6.50
C SER A 176 11.16 2.25 -5.50
N ILE A 177 9.85 2.48 -5.58
CA ILE A 177 8.85 1.78 -4.75
C ILE A 177 8.78 0.31 -5.16
N LYS A 178 8.78 0.05 -6.48
CA LYS A 178 8.81 -1.31 -7.03
C LYS A 178 10.01 -2.11 -6.53
N PHE A 179 11.20 -1.52 -6.59
CA PHE A 179 12.41 -2.12 -6.04
C PHE A 179 12.29 -2.42 -4.54
N LEU A 180 11.76 -1.47 -3.74
CA LEU A 180 11.56 -1.70 -2.31
C LEU A 180 10.60 -2.86 -2.02
N GLU A 181 9.49 -2.94 -2.74
CA GLU A 181 8.48 -4.00 -2.59
C GLU A 181 9.04 -5.38 -2.95
N GLU A 182 9.76 -5.50 -4.07
CA GLU A 182 10.36 -6.75 -4.53
C GLU A 182 11.34 -7.35 -3.51
N TYR A 183 12.12 -6.52 -2.82
CA TYR A 183 13.04 -6.97 -1.77
C TYR A 183 12.34 -7.14 -0.41
N SER A 184 11.37 -6.29 -0.09
CA SER A 184 10.68 -6.33 1.20
C SER A 184 9.80 -7.57 1.33
N ALA A 185 9.08 -7.97 0.26
CA ALA A 185 8.14 -9.09 0.33
C ALA A 185 8.78 -10.43 0.78
N PRO A 186 9.92 -10.90 0.23
CA PRO A 186 10.60 -12.09 0.72
C PRO A 186 11.09 -11.96 2.16
N ILE A 187 11.62 -10.79 2.54
CA ILE A 187 12.13 -10.52 3.89
C ILE A 187 10.99 -10.58 4.91
N LEU A 188 9.84 -9.98 4.58
CA LEU A 188 8.65 -9.97 5.43
C LEU A 188 8.10 -11.38 5.67
N ILE A 189 8.04 -12.21 4.62
CA ILE A 189 7.63 -13.62 4.74
C ILE A 189 8.60 -14.39 5.64
N LEU A 190 9.90 -14.26 5.38
CA LEU A 190 10.94 -14.93 6.18
C LEU A 190 10.83 -14.53 7.67
N MET A 191 10.67 -13.24 7.94
CA MET A 191 10.51 -12.73 9.29
C MET A 191 9.24 -13.22 9.96
N GLY A 192 8.12 -13.27 9.22
CA GLY A 192 6.87 -13.84 9.72
C GLY A 192 7.02 -15.30 10.13
N VAL A 193 7.68 -16.12 9.32
CA VAL A 193 7.95 -17.54 9.64
C VAL A 193 8.84 -17.66 10.88
N LEU A 194 9.91 -16.87 10.97
CA LEU A 194 10.80 -16.88 12.13
C LEU A 194 10.08 -16.48 13.42
N LEU A 195 9.19 -15.48 13.37
CA LEU A 195 8.38 -15.08 14.52
C LEU A 195 7.41 -16.18 14.97
N ILE A 196 6.81 -16.91 14.02
CA ILE A 196 5.95 -18.05 14.33
C ILE A 196 6.76 -19.17 14.99
N ILE A 197 7.92 -19.53 14.43
CA ILE A 197 8.80 -20.55 15.01
C ILE A 197 9.23 -20.14 16.42
N TRP A 198 9.67 -18.89 16.60
CA TRP A 198 10.05 -18.38 17.92
C TRP A 198 8.88 -18.44 18.91
N GLY A 199 7.66 -18.09 18.49
CA GLY A 199 6.47 -18.19 19.32
C GLY A 199 6.02 -19.62 19.67
N THR A 200 6.63 -20.64 19.05
CA THR A 200 6.40 -22.07 19.42
C THR A 200 7.41 -22.61 20.43
N VAL A 201 8.47 -21.85 20.74
CA VAL A 201 9.52 -22.18 21.72
C VAL A 201 9.22 -21.48 23.05
#